data_AF-A0A3D4KPQ6-F1
#
_entry.id   AF-A0A3D4KPQ6-F1
#
_cell.length_a   1.000
_cell.length_b   1.000
_cell.length_c   1.000
_cell.angle_alpha   90.00
_cell.angle_beta   90.00
_cell.angle_gamma   90.00
#
_symmetry.space_group_name_H-M   'P 1'
#
loop_
_entity.id
_entity.type
_entity.pdbx_description
1 polymer ?
#
loop_
_entity_poly.entity_id
_entity_poly.type
_entity_poly.pdbx_seq_one_letter_code
_entity_poly.pdbx_strand_id
1 'polypeptide(L)'
;MGIVLWEVPDFVVDQSIKREINRSTGELSICFEGTGNSLGKLPLLYKDDGVSISVANIWLIHLKANLRKKMVNTQAQALLHYFTFLNDIGMAWDTMPTALRKRPTYGFKKHLREAYKNGDIARSTANSYMGVVIKFYKFYLARNHPFEHPPFKYEIVKVNTSGSHEYMRKTLIHVDTTDLRLKLPNDTSYYGLSRKLIPMNHQEWRVAEKYYKELQTGVSNRSNNTKSVALSQEFQIATELIRYCGLRRSEIISLRVNAIYKPNSEQLKKKYLINADGLNLDPRRGVATKNGTVRIAEIPTELMQLIYDYTNSARYIQRKKLYEESNPEDKYGPPLLLNQLGKPYSPKSIDARWGELRNAIRSELPNFSHKFHNLRSTYAVERLKELLNSGIKEGKALDYLQSVMGHKSRATLLGYLKLSEEVVTANEIHEIATNIILDSGEH
;
A
#
# COMPACT_ATOMS: atom_id res chain seq x y z
N MET A 1 12.64 -25.93 19.04
CA MET A 1 11.71 -26.27 17.93
C MET A 1 11.17 -24.97 17.37
N GLY A 2 11.36 -24.76 16.08
CA GLY A 2 10.81 -23.65 15.33
C GLY A 2 9.31 -23.80 15.06
N ILE A 3 8.71 -22.68 14.72
CA ILE A 3 7.34 -22.59 14.20
C ILE A 3 7.47 -21.99 12.81
N VAL A 4 6.74 -22.54 11.86
CA VAL A 4 6.77 -22.15 10.46
C VAL A 4 5.38 -21.80 9.96
N LEU A 5 5.33 -20.93 8.96
CA LEU A 5 4.12 -20.65 8.19
C LEU A 5 4.12 -21.50 6.93
N TRP A 6 3.07 -22.28 6.75
CA TRP A 6 2.83 -23.04 5.53
C TRP A 6 1.61 -22.47 4.80
N GLU A 7 1.79 -22.04 3.55
CA GLU A 7 0.71 -21.56 2.69
C GLU A 7 0.01 -22.75 2.03
N VAL A 8 -1.20 -23.07 2.50
CA VAL A 8 -2.03 -24.09 1.86
C VAL A 8 -2.68 -23.47 0.62
N PRO A 9 -2.45 -24.00 -0.59
CA PRO A 9 -2.83 -23.35 -1.84
C PRO A 9 -4.35 -23.27 -2.05
N ASP A 10 -5.07 -24.36 -1.77
CA ASP A 10 -6.53 -24.45 -1.90
C ASP A 10 -7.13 -25.08 -0.65
N PHE A 11 -7.28 -24.27 0.40
CA PHE A 11 -7.86 -24.72 1.65
C PHE A 11 -9.39 -24.78 1.52
N VAL A 12 -9.96 -25.98 1.57
CA VAL A 12 -11.40 -26.23 1.45
C VAL A 12 -11.99 -26.55 2.84
N VAL A 13 -13.13 -25.95 3.17
CA VAL A 13 -13.89 -26.23 4.39
C VAL A 13 -15.26 -26.83 4.07
N ASP A 14 -15.95 -27.36 5.09
CA ASP A 14 -17.30 -27.91 4.98
C ASP A 14 -17.45 -29.17 4.11
N GLN A 15 -16.35 -29.91 3.88
CA GLN A 15 -16.42 -31.25 3.28
C GLN A 15 -16.83 -32.29 4.32
N SER A 16 -17.56 -33.30 3.87
CA SER A 16 -17.96 -34.43 4.74
C SER A 16 -16.78 -35.38 4.92
N ILE A 17 -16.49 -35.74 6.17
CA ILE A 17 -15.41 -36.69 6.48
C ILE A 17 -15.98 -38.10 6.40
N LYS A 18 -15.43 -38.90 5.48
CA LYS A 18 -15.66 -40.33 5.43
C LYS A 18 -14.45 -41.06 5.98
N ARG A 19 -14.70 -41.97 6.92
CA ARG A 19 -13.69 -42.82 7.54
C ARG A 19 -13.97 -44.24 7.09
N GLU A 20 -12.99 -44.86 6.43
CA GLU A 20 -13.10 -46.22 5.95
C GLU A 20 -11.96 -47.04 6.57
N ILE A 21 -12.27 -48.22 7.07
CA ILE A 21 -11.28 -49.14 7.63
C ILE A 21 -11.12 -50.26 6.62
N ASN A 22 -9.91 -50.41 6.09
CA ASN A 22 -9.59 -51.53 5.23
C ASN A 22 -9.68 -52.82 6.05
N ARG A 23 -10.66 -53.68 5.74
CA ARG A 23 -10.96 -54.89 6.52
C ARG A 23 -9.88 -55.97 6.45
N SER A 24 -8.96 -55.90 5.48
CA SER A 24 -7.86 -56.87 5.34
C SER A 24 -6.53 -56.39 5.94
N THR A 25 -6.27 -55.08 5.94
CA THR A 25 -5.01 -54.51 6.49
C THR A 25 -5.19 -53.84 7.85
N GLY A 26 -6.42 -53.54 8.26
CA GLY A 26 -6.73 -52.79 9.48
C GLY A 26 -6.42 -51.29 9.39
N GLU A 27 -5.98 -50.80 8.23
CA GLU A 27 -5.61 -49.39 8.05
C GLU A 27 -6.86 -48.50 7.92
N LEU A 28 -6.84 -47.37 8.66
CA LEU A 28 -7.85 -46.33 8.60
C LEU A 28 -7.51 -45.34 7.47
N SER A 29 -8.37 -45.25 6.46
CA SER A 29 -8.34 -44.17 5.46
C SER A 29 -9.36 -43.09 5.81
N ILE A 30 -8.96 -41.83 5.66
CA ILE A 30 -9.81 -40.66 5.86
C ILE A 30 -9.90 -39.93 4.54
N CYS A 31 -11.13 -39.84 4.01
CA CYS A 31 -11.43 -39.17 2.74
C CYS A 31 -12.40 -38.01 3.00
N PHE A 32 -12.25 -36.92 2.26
CA PHE A 32 -13.17 -35.78 2.30
C PHE A 32 -14.06 -35.83 1.06
N GLU A 33 -15.36 -36.01 1.26
CA GLU A 33 -16.37 -36.13 0.19
C GLU A 33 -17.28 -34.88 0.15
N GLY A 34 -17.77 -34.55 -1.05
CA GLY A 34 -18.70 -33.44 -1.29
C GLY A 34 -18.06 -32.12 -1.78
N THR A 35 -18.91 -31.19 -2.21
CA THR A 35 -18.53 -29.84 -2.64
C THR A 35 -18.30 -28.94 -1.43
N GLY A 36 -17.05 -28.82 -0.98
CA GLY A 36 -16.70 -27.88 0.10
C GLY A 36 -16.52 -26.44 -0.39
N ASN A 37 -16.45 -25.51 0.55
CA ASN A 37 -16.19 -24.10 0.27
C ASN A 37 -14.69 -23.85 0.20
N SER A 38 -14.17 -23.50 -0.99
CA SER A 38 -12.76 -23.11 -1.14
C SER A 38 -12.52 -21.72 -0.55
N LEU A 39 -11.62 -21.65 0.43
CA LEU A 39 -11.09 -20.40 0.95
C LEU A 39 -9.84 -19.94 0.17
N GLY A 40 -9.37 -20.72 -0.80
CA GLY A 40 -8.13 -20.50 -1.54
C GLY A 40 -6.90 -20.44 -0.62
N LYS A 41 -5.88 -19.68 -1.01
CA LYS A 41 -4.60 -19.59 -0.30
C LYS A 41 -4.73 -19.15 1.15
N LEU A 42 -4.26 -19.98 2.09
CA LEU A 42 -4.33 -19.70 3.51
C LEU A 42 -3.00 -20.04 4.22
N PRO A 43 -2.28 -19.05 4.76
CA PRO A 43 -1.11 -19.32 5.59
C PRO A 43 -1.56 -19.83 6.97
N LEU A 44 -1.05 -20.99 7.37
CA LEU A 44 -1.32 -21.65 8.64
C LEU A 44 0.00 -21.93 9.38
N LEU A 45 -0.05 -22.01 10.70
CA LEU A 45 1.10 -22.20 11.57
C LEU A 45 1.26 -23.67 11.95
N TYR A 46 2.48 -24.16 11.83
CA TYR A 46 2.89 -25.51 12.22
C TYR A 46 4.21 -25.44 12.97
N LYS A 47 4.43 -26.38 13.89
CA LYS A 47 5.75 -26.65 14.45
C LYS A 47 6.60 -27.41 13.44
N ASP A 48 7.91 -27.43 13.66
CA ASP A 48 8.85 -28.16 12.79
C ASP A 48 8.58 -29.67 12.70
N ASP A 49 7.92 -30.26 13.70
CA ASP A 49 7.48 -31.66 13.72
C ASP A 49 6.17 -31.91 12.94
N GLY A 50 5.63 -30.88 12.30
CA GLY A 50 4.37 -30.94 11.55
C GLY A 50 3.11 -30.77 12.43
N VAL A 51 3.25 -30.62 13.74
CA VAL A 51 2.10 -30.41 14.64
C VAL A 51 1.52 -29.03 14.40
N SER A 52 0.23 -28.96 14.10
CA SER A 52 -0.46 -27.70 13.86
C SER A 52 -0.63 -26.88 15.14
N ILE A 53 -0.42 -25.56 15.05
CA ILE A 53 -0.84 -24.64 16.12
C ILE A 53 -2.33 -24.36 15.96
N SER A 54 -3.14 -25.33 16.37
CA SER A 54 -4.59 -25.38 16.09
C SER A 54 -5.31 -24.10 16.51
N VAL A 55 -4.95 -23.53 17.67
CA VAL A 55 -5.58 -22.31 18.17
C VAL A 55 -5.35 -21.10 17.25
N ALA A 56 -4.14 -20.94 16.71
CA ALA A 56 -3.83 -19.89 15.76
C ALA A 56 -4.56 -20.12 14.42
N ASN A 57 -4.54 -21.36 13.95
CA ASN A 57 -5.12 -21.76 12.67
C ASN A 57 -6.64 -21.62 12.65
N ILE A 58 -7.34 -22.01 13.71
CA ILE A 58 -8.78 -21.82 13.88
C ILE A 58 -9.16 -20.34 13.71
N TRP A 59 -8.40 -19.44 14.33
CA TRP A 59 -8.67 -18.01 14.19
C TRP A 59 -8.41 -17.49 12.76
N LEU A 60 -7.31 -17.91 12.12
CA LEU A 60 -7.00 -17.54 10.74
C LEU A 60 -8.06 -18.04 9.74
N ILE A 61 -8.53 -19.28 9.93
CA ILE A 61 -9.65 -19.86 9.17
C ILE A 61 -10.91 -19.02 9.40
N HIS A 62 -11.24 -18.68 10.65
CA HIS A 62 -12.41 -17.84 10.95
C HIS A 62 -12.36 -16.48 10.23
N LEU A 63 -11.19 -15.84 10.14
CA LEU A 63 -11.03 -14.58 9.42
C LEU A 63 -11.37 -14.71 7.93
N LYS A 64 -11.04 -15.83 7.27
CA LYS A 64 -11.38 -16.05 5.85
C LYS A 64 -12.81 -16.54 5.67
N ALA A 65 -13.21 -17.59 6.39
CA ALA A 65 -14.52 -18.22 6.24
C ALA A 65 -15.67 -17.29 6.67
N ASN A 66 -15.55 -16.66 7.84
CA ASN A 66 -16.66 -15.92 8.44
C ASN A 66 -16.57 -14.41 8.17
N LEU A 67 -15.37 -13.83 8.31
CA LEU A 67 -15.18 -12.39 8.08
C LEU A 67 -14.83 -12.05 6.62
N ARG A 68 -14.79 -13.05 5.73
CA ARG A 68 -14.53 -12.90 4.28
C ARG A 68 -13.31 -12.05 3.96
N LYS A 69 -12.26 -12.13 4.79
CA LYS A 69 -11.02 -11.39 4.55
C LYS A 69 -10.30 -11.93 3.33
N LYS A 70 -10.00 -11.04 2.38
CA LYS A 70 -9.26 -11.38 1.15
C LYS A 70 -7.87 -11.97 1.43
N MET A 71 -7.14 -11.41 2.40
CA MET A 71 -5.80 -11.85 2.78
C MET A 71 -5.63 -11.78 4.30
N VAL A 72 -4.89 -12.75 4.86
CA VAL A 72 -4.60 -12.83 6.30
C VAL A 72 -3.10 -12.89 6.61
N ASN A 73 -2.23 -12.56 5.63
CA ASN A 73 -0.77 -12.68 5.76
C ASN A 73 -0.20 -11.88 6.93
N THR A 74 -0.69 -10.66 7.17
CA THR A 74 -0.24 -9.85 8.33
C THR A 74 -0.66 -10.48 9.65
N GLN A 75 -1.82 -11.12 9.70
CA GLN A 75 -2.31 -11.81 10.89
C GLN A 75 -1.48 -13.07 11.14
N ALA A 76 -1.27 -13.88 10.11
CA ALA A 76 -0.44 -15.08 10.17
C ALA A 76 1.00 -14.75 10.62
N GLN A 77 1.63 -13.73 10.04
CA GLN A 77 2.98 -13.29 10.45
C GLN A 77 3.01 -12.80 11.90
N ALA A 78 2.05 -11.98 12.32
CA ALA A 78 1.99 -11.53 13.70
C ALA A 78 1.79 -12.68 14.70
N LEU A 79 0.97 -13.68 14.36
CA LEU A 79 0.80 -14.88 15.17
C LEU A 79 2.06 -15.73 15.17
N LEU A 80 2.76 -15.87 14.04
CA LEU A 80 4.03 -16.57 13.98
C LEU A 80 5.00 -15.97 14.99
N HIS A 81 5.23 -14.66 14.93
CA HIS A 81 6.07 -13.96 15.91
C HIS A 81 5.59 -14.15 17.36
N TYR A 82 4.28 -14.13 17.59
CA TYR A 82 3.72 -14.33 18.92
C TYR A 82 3.97 -15.74 19.46
N PHE A 83 3.64 -16.77 18.70
CA PHE A 83 3.79 -18.16 19.12
C PHE A 83 5.26 -18.59 19.16
N THR A 84 6.12 -18.06 18.30
CA THR A 84 7.58 -18.22 18.41
C THR A 84 8.08 -17.64 19.73
N PHE A 85 7.71 -16.39 20.06
CA PHE A 85 8.05 -15.79 21.35
C PHE A 85 7.59 -16.64 22.54
N LEU A 86 6.35 -17.15 22.50
CA LEU A 86 5.81 -18.01 23.56
C LEU A 86 6.57 -19.33 23.71
N ASN A 87 6.94 -19.93 22.58
CA ASN A 87 7.76 -21.14 22.54
C ASN A 87 9.16 -20.90 23.12
N ASP A 88 9.77 -19.74 22.82
CA ASP A 88 11.10 -19.38 23.32
C ASP A 88 11.12 -19.20 24.85
N ILE A 89 10.02 -18.70 25.43
CA ILE A 89 9.88 -18.55 26.89
C ILE A 89 9.21 -19.75 27.58
N GLY A 90 8.86 -20.81 26.82
CA GLY A 90 8.20 -22.00 27.34
C GLY A 90 6.82 -21.77 27.96
N MET A 91 6.04 -20.82 27.44
CA MET A 91 4.75 -20.40 28.01
C MET A 91 3.58 -20.73 27.08
N ALA A 92 2.49 -21.30 27.61
CA ALA A 92 1.29 -21.49 26.83
C ALA A 92 0.52 -20.17 26.66
N TRP A 93 -0.20 -20.03 25.55
CA TRP A 93 -0.90 -18.80 25.20
C TRP A 93 -2.06 -18.47 26.17
N ASP A 94 -2.67 -19.47 26.79
CA ASP A 94 -3.81 -19.37 27.69
C ASP A 94 -3.42 -19.36 29.17
N THR A 95 -2.14 -19.51 29.50
CA THR A 95 -1.66 -19.37 30.88
C THR A 95 -1.80 -17.91 31.34
N MET A 96 -2.66 -17.65 32.33
CA MET A 96 -2.95 -16.29 32.81
C MET A 96 -2.64 -16.12 34.30
N PRO A 97 -1.35 -16.02 34.70
CA PRO A 97 -0.99 -15.86 36.10
C PRO A 97 -1.54 -14.57 36.72
N THR A 98 -1.65 -14.54 38.05
CA THR A 98 -2.09 -13.35 38.80
C THR A 98 -1.24 -12.12 38.47
N ALA A 99 0.09 -12.29 38.39
CA ALA A 99 1.01 -11.22 38.03
C ALA A 99 0.90 -10.85 36.53
N LEU A 100 0.36 -9.66 36.23
CA LEU A 100 0.17 -9.16 34.85
C LEU A 100 1.43 -9.29 33.98
N ARG A 101 2.60 -8.95 34.53
CA ARG A 101 3.89 -8.96 33.83
C ARG A 101 4.31 -10.34 33.31
N LYS A 102 3.83 -11.40 33.98
CA LYS A 102 4.11 -12.79 33.63
C LYS A 102 3.09 -13.36 32.65
N ARG A 103 2.04 -12.62 32.29
CA ARG A 103 1.06 -13.08 31.30
C ARG A 103 1.65 -13.02 29.89
N PRO A 104 1.33 -13.99 29.02
CA PRO A 104 1.75 -14.05 27.62
C PRO A 104 1.62 -12.72 26.87
N THR A 105 0.48 -12.06 27.04
CA THR A 105 0.13 -10.81 26.37
C THR A 105 1.05 -9.64 26.77
N TYR A 106 1.40 -9.52 28.04
CA TYR A 106 2.24 -8.45 28.56
C TYR A 106 3.73 -8.74 28.32
N GLY A 107 4.13 -10.01 28.39
CA GLY A 107 5.45 -10.46 27.97
C GLY A 107 5.72 -10.09 26.51
N PHE A 108 4.77 -10.38 25.62
CA PHE A 108 4.89 -10.03 24.21
C PHE A 108 4.87 -8.51 23.96
N LYS A 109 4.06 -7.76 24.72
CA LYS A 109 4.09 -6.29 24.69
C LYS A 109 5.48 -5.74 25.02
N LYS A 110 6.16 -6.32 26.01
CA LYS A 110 7.54 -5.97 26.38
C LYS A 110 8.51 -6.33 25.25
N HIS A 111 8.44 -7.56 24.74
CA HIS A 111 9.27 -8.04 23.63
C HIS A 111 9.17 -7.15 22.39
N LEU A 112 7.96 -6.78 21.95
CA LEU A 112 7.77 -5.87 20.81
C LEU A 112 8.33 -4.47 21.05
N ARG A 113 8.32 -3.98 22.29
CA ARG A 113 8.90 -2.68 22.65
C ARG A 113 10.42 -2.73 22.59
N GLU A 114 11.03 -3.81 23.04
CA GLU A 114 12.48 -4.03 22.99
C GLU A 114 12.95 -4.20 21.54
N ALA A 115 12.28 -5.03 20.74
CA ALA A 115 12.55 -5.18 19.31
C ALA A 115 12.43 -3.85 18.55
N TYR A 116 11.49 -2.97 18.92
CA TYR A 116 11.41 -1.63 18.35
C TYR A 116 12.60 -0.74 18.76
N LYS A 117 12.99 -0.77 20.04
CA LYS A 117 14.14 0.02 20.55
C LYS A 117 15.46 -0.41 19.91
N ASN A 118 15.62 -1.70 19.64
CA ASN A 118 16.81 -2.26 19.02
C ASN A 118 16.84 -2.03 17.50
N GLY A 119 15.74 -1.57 16.90
CA GLY A 119 15.64 -1.33 15.45
C GLY A 119 15.24 -2.57 14.63
N ASP A 120 14.95 -3.70 15.27
CA ASP A 120 14.58 -4.96 14.60
C ASP A 120 13.24 -4.85 13.87
N ILE A 121 12.29 -4.09 14.45
CA ILE A 121 10.96 -3.89 13.88
C ILE A 121 10.55 -2.42 13.84
N ALA A 122 9.88 -2.03 12.75
CA ALA A 122 9.28 -0.70 12.64
C ALA A 122 8.11 -0.52 13.62
N ARG A 123 7.90 0.71 14.08
CA ARG A 123 6.77 1.10 14.95
C ARG A 123 5.41 0.60 14.46
N SER A 124 5.13 0.75 13.17
CA SER A 124 3.87 0.31 12.57
C SER A 124 3.71 -1.21 12.63
N THR A 125 4.81 -1.95 12.46
CA THR A 125 4.84 -3.41 12.55
C THR A 125 4.55 -3.85 13.97
N ALA A 126 5.25 -3.28 14.97
CA ALA A 126 5.01 -3.57 16.39
C ALA A 126 3.54 -3.32 16.78
N ASN A 127 2.98 -2.16 16.42
CA ASN A 127 1.58 -1.85 16.68
C ASN A 127 0.61 -2.79 15.97
N SER A 128 0.90 -3.15 14.71
CA SER A 128 0.09 -4.09 13.92
C SER A 128 0.09 -5.48 14.56
N TYR A 129 1.26 -5.98 14.97
CA TYR A 129 1.40 -7.29 15.58
C TYR A 129 0.67 -7.36 16.93
N MET A 130 0.85 -6.36 17.78
CA MET A 130 0.11 -6.28 19.04
C MET A 130 -1.41 -6.22 18.83
N GLY A 131 -1.85 -5.43 17.84
CA GLY A 131 -3.26 -5.35 17.48
C GLY A 131 -3.84 -6.67 16.95
N VAL A 132 -3.03 -7.51 16.32
CA VAL A 132 -3.42 -8.87 15.91
C VAL A 132 -3.59 -9.76 17.12
N VAL A 133 -2.62 -9.79 18.05
CA VAL A 133 -2.70 -10.61 19.26
C VAL A 133 -3.92 -10.24 20.10
N ILE A 134 -4.20 -8.94 20.29
CA ILE A 134 -5.42 -8.49 20.98
C ILE A 134 -6.68 -9.06 20.31
N LYS A 135 -6.78 -9.03 18.98
CA LYS A 135 -7.95 -9.55 18.25
C LYS A 135 -8.06 -11.07 18.34
N PHE A 136 -6.93 -11.78 18.38
CA PHE A 136 -6.87 -13.22 18.61
C PHE A 136 -7.47 -13.59 19.97
N TYR A 137 -7.08 -12.90 21.04
CA TYR A 137 -7.69 -13.13 22.37
C TYR A 137 -9.16 -12.69 22.43
N LYS A 138 -9.54 -11.57 21.80
CA LYS A 138 -10.96 -11.16 21.71
C LYS A 138 -11.83 -12.25 21.06
N PHE A 139 -11.30 -12.95 20.06
CA PHE A 139 -11.99 -14.06 19.40
C PHE A 139 -12.28 -15.24 20.35
N TYR A 140 -11.35 -15.55 21.26
CA TYR A 140 -11.52 -16.61 22.26
C TYR A 140 -12.40 -16.17 23.44
N LEU A 141 -12.29 -14.91 23.88
CA LEU A 141 -13.20 -14.32 24.87
C LEU A 141 -14.65 -14.34 24.37
N ALA A 142 -14.89 -14.00 23.10
CA ALA A 142 -16.23 -14.06 22.49
C ALA A 142 -16.79 -15.48 22.37
N ARG A 143 -15.96 -16.51 22.55
CA ARG A 143 -16.34 -17.93 22.58
C ARG A 143 -16.37 -18.52 23.98
N ASN A 144 -16.32 -17.66 25.01
CA ASN A 144 -16.29 -18.06 26.41
C ASN A 144 -15.16 -19.06 26.74
N HIS A 145 -14.01 -18.95 26.05
CA HIS A 145 -12.84 -19.74 26.41
C HIS A 145 -12.42 -19.40 27.85
N PRO A 146 -12.26 -20.40 28.73
CA PRO A 146 -11.96 -20.15 30.14
C PRO A 146 -10.52 -19.69 30.30
N PHE A 147 -10.34 -18.45 30.74
CA PHE A 147 -9.05 -17.96 31.23
C PHE A 147 -9.12 -17.80 32.74
N GLU A 148 -8.13 -18.31 33.47
CA GLU A 148 -8.04 -18.12 34.93
C GLU A 148 -8.13 -16.64 35.32
N HIS A 149 -7.49 -15.78 34.53
CA HIS A 149 -7.56 -14.33 34.66
C HIS A 149 -7.65 -13.67 33.26
N PRO A 150 -8.23 -12.47 33.13
CA PRO A 150 -8.39 -11.82 31.84
C PRO A 150 -7.05 -11.55 31.10
N PRO A 151 -6.95 -11.77 29.78
CA PRO A 151 -5.72 -11.54 29.03
C PRO A 151 -5.30 -10.05 28.98
N PHE A 152 -6.23 -9.13 29.17
CA PHE A 152 -6.02 -7.67 29.20
C PHE A 152 -7.23 -6.96 29.81
N LYS A 153 -7.07 -5.66 30.10
CA LYS A 153 -8.18 -4.80 30.52
C LYS A 153 -8.67 -3.96 29.35
N TYR A 154 -9.99 -3.78 29.28
CA TYR A 154 -10.60 -2.83 28.35
C TYR A 154 -10.44 -1.41 28.89
N GLU A 155 -10.10 -0.48 28.01
CA GLU A 155 -9.97 0.94 28.30
C GLU A 155 -10.80 1.74 27.29
N ILE A 156 -11.62 2.67 27.77
CA ILE A 156 -12.37 3.58 26.91
C ILE A 156 -11.51 4.82 26.67
N VAL A 157 -11.07 5.03 25.43
CA VAL A 157 -10.32 6.23 25.05
C VAL A 157 -11.21 7.16 24.23
N LYS A 158 -11.26 8.43 24.64
CA LYS A 158 -11.92 9.51 23.89
C LYS A 158 -11.03 9.91 22.73
N VAL A 159 -11.48 9.66 21.50
CA VAL A 159 -10.77 10.10 20.29
C VAL A 159 -11.52 11.28 19.67
N ASN A 160 -10.83 12.40 19.52
CA ASN A 160 -11.33 13.55 18.77
C ASN A 160 -11.08 13.31 17.28
N THR A 161 -12.13 13.06 16.50
CA THR A 161 -12.05 13.09 15.03
C THR A 161 -12.34 14.50 14.53
N SER A 162 -11.39 15.12 13.83
CA SER A 162 -11.64 16.30 13.01
C SER A 162 -12.44 15.87 11.77
N GLY A 163 -13.71 16.24 11.69
CA GLY A 163 -14.55 15.99 10.52
C GLY A 163 -14.10 16.78 9.29
N SER A 164 -14.47 16.30 8.10
CA SER A 164 -14.39 17.08 6.86
C SER A 164 -15.34 18.29 6.93
N HIS A 165 -14.92 19.40 6.34
CA HIS A 165 -15.31 20.78 6.67
C HIS A 165 -16.76 21.24 6.44
N GLU A 166 -17.76 20.37 6.28
CA GLU A 166 -19.17 20.81 6.12
C GLU A 166 -20.09 20.41 7.28
N TYR A 167 -19.64 19.55 8.20
CA TYR A 167 -20.43 19.18 9.37
C TYR A 167 -19.53 19.15 10.61
N MET A 168 -19.39 20.30 11.28
CA MET A 168 -18.75 20.42 12.59
C MET A 168 -19.61 19.80 13.70
N ARG A 169 -19.80 18.48 13.68
CA ARG A 169 -20.02 17.73 14.94
C ARG A 169 -18.68 17.15 15.34
N LYS A 170 -18.16 17.59 16.49
CA LYS A 170 -17.12 16.87 17.23
C LYS A 170 -17.72 15.54 17.66
N THR A 171 -17.73 14.55 16.77
CA THR A 171 -18.18 13.21 17.12
C THR A 171 -17.13 12.62 18.05
N LEU A 172 -17.46 12.53 19.32
CA LEU A 172 -16.70 11.78 20.31
C LEU A 172 -16.90 10.31 20.00
N ILE A 173 -15.88 9.67 19.44
CA ILE A 173 -15.93 8.22 19.26
C ILE A 173 -15.33 7.60 20.52
N HIS A 174 -16.17 6.89 21.25
CA HIS A 174 -15.70 5.95 22.27
C HIS A 174 -15.11 4.75 21.55
N VAL A 175 -13.80 4.54 21.71
CA VAL A 175 -13.12 3.37 21.17
C VAL A 175 -12.74 2.46 22.32
N ASP A 176 -13.25 1.23 22.30
CA ASP A 176 -12.81 0.16 23.20
C ASP A 176 -11.38 -0.23 22.85
N THR A 177 -10.45 0.38 23.56
CA THR A 177 -9.03 0.07 23.51
C THR A 177 -8.66 -0.92 24.62
N THR A 178 -7.40 -1.31 24.68
CA THR A 178 -6.88 -2.18 25.73
C THR A 178 -5.58 -1.63 26.28
N ASP A 179 -5.32 -1.94 27.55
CA ASP A 179 -4.08 -1.60 28.25
C ASP A 179 -2.82 -2.19 27.59
N LEU A 180 -2.99 -3.11 26.63
CA LEU A 180 -1.95 -3.69 25.81
C LEU A 180 -1.45 -2.79 24.66
N ARG A 181 -2.12 -1.68 24.35
CA ARG A 181 -1.70 -0.77 23.28
C ARG A 181 -0.26 -0.27 23.50
N LEU A 182 0.55 -0.32 22.44
CA LEU A 182 1.93 0.13 22.48
C LEU A 182 2.00 1.66 22.35
N LYS A 183 2.41 2.34 23.43
CA LYS A 183 2.71 3.78 23.44
C LYS A 183 4.15 4.01 22.97
N LEU A 184 4.41 3.80 21.67
CA LEU A 184 5.72 4.05 21.05
C LEU A 184 5.79 5.48 20.49
N PRO A 185 6.93 6.18 20.64
CA PRO A 185 7.09 7.56 20.14
C PRO A 185 6.78 7.62 18.64
N ASN A 186 6.20 8.73 18.19
CA ASN A 186 6.02 8.96 16.76
C ASN A 186 7.38 9.27 16.14
N ASP A 187 7.61 8.79 14.93
CA ASP A 187 8.67 9.33 14.10
C ASP A 187 8.21 10.72 13.64
N THR A 188 8.84 11.78 14.16
CA THR A 188 8.54 13.17 13.81
C THR A 188 9.40 13.68 12.66
N SER A 189 10.31 12.86 12.13
CA SER A 189 11.05 13.23 10.91
C SER A 189 10.08 13.53 9.77
N TYR A 190 10.42 14.50 8.93
CA TYR A 190 9.58 14.97 7.81
C TYR A 190 8.12 15.30 8.24
N TYR A 191 7.95 15.98 9.37
CA TYR A 191 6.62 16.37 9.89
C TYR A 191 5.65 15.22 10.17
N GLY A 192 6.17 14.02 10.47
CA GLY A 192 5.34 12.83 10.71
C GLY A 192 4.81 12.20 9.42
N LEU A 193 5.32 12.62 8.25
CA LEU A 193 5.05 11.95 6.99
C LEU A 193 5.90 10.68 6.88
N SER A 194 5.29 9.58 6.43
CA SER A 194 6.04 8.36 6.12
C SER A 194 7.08 8.65 5.03
N ARG A 195 8.25 7.98 5.04
CA ARG A 195 9.23 7.99 3.93
C ARG A 195 8.61 7.76 2.52
N LYS A 196 7.41 7.17 2.46
CA LYS A 196 6.60 7.01 1.24
C LYS A 196 6.01 8.32 0.66
N LEU A 197 6.17 9.45 1.35
CA LEU A 197 5.53 10.72 1.06
C LEU A 197 6.53 11.87 0.86
N ILE A 198 7.84 11.57 0.84
CA ILE A 198 8.87 12.56 0.54
C ILE A 198 8.77 12.89 -0.95
N PRO A 199 8.48 14.15 -1.35
CA PRO A 199 8.48 14.56 -2.75
C PRO A 199 9.91 14.57 -3.30
N MET A 200 10.02 14.39 -4.60
CA MET A 200 11.28 14.59 -5.32
C MET A 200 11.47 16.08 -5.56
N ASN A 201 12.70 16.58 -5.45
CA ASN A 201 13.01 17.95 -5.83
C ASN A 201 13.17 18.09 -7.36
N HIS A 202 13.31 19.32 -7.85
CA HIS A 202 13.41 19.60 -9.28
C HIS A 202 14.65 18.97 -9.94
N GLN A 203 15.81 18.99 -9.26
CA GLN A 203 17.05 18.40 -9.79
C GLN A 203 16.95 16.87 -9.89
N GLU A 204 16.46 16.22 -8.83
CA GLU A 204 16.20 14.78 -8.80
C GLU A 204 15.22 14.36 -9.90
N TRP A 205 14.17 15.15 -10.12
CA TRP A 205 13.19 14.88 -11.17
C TRP A 205 13.77 15.07 -12.57
N ARG A 206 14.59 16.11 -12.81
CA ARG A 206 15.25 16.34 -14.09
C ARG A 206 16.13 15.16 -14.50
N VAL A 207 16.90 14.61 -13.55
CA VAL A 207 17.69 13.40 -13.79
C VAL A 207 16.78 12.20 -14.04
N ALA A 208 15.69 12.03 -13.27
CA ALA A 208 14.74 10.96 -13.52
C ALA A 208 14.14 11.05 -14.93
N GLU A 209 13.73 12.24 -15.38
CA GLU A 209 13.15 12.52 -16.70
C GLU A 209 14.11 12.18 -17.84
N LYS A 210 15.37 12.60 -17.73
CA LYS A 210 16.45 12.18 -18.64
C LYS A 210 16.49 10.65 -18.80
N TYR A 211 16.47 9.89 -17.71
CA TYR A 211 16.57 8.43 -17.80
C TYR A 211 15.29 7.74 -18.30
N TYR A 212 14.10 8.17 -17.86
CA TYR A 212 12.87 7.45 -18.23
C TYR A 212 12.30 7.87 -19.60
N LYS A 213 12.50 9.12 -20.01
CA LYS A 213 11.87 9.70 -21.21
C LYS A 213 12.84 9.79 -22.39
N GLU A 214 14.05 10.32 -22.17
CA GLU A 214 15.05 10.55 -23.22
C GLU A 214 15.87 9.29 -23.49
N LEU A 215 16.56 8.77 -22.46
CA LEU A 215 17.41 7.59 -22.59
C LEU A 215 16.60 6.28 -22.60
N GLN A 216 15.43 6.29 -21.97
CA GLN A 216 14.54 5.13 -21.82
C GLN A 216 15.25 3.87 -21.27
N THR A 217 16.21 4.06 -20.37
CA THR A 217 17.07 3.00 -19.84
C THR A 217 16.98 2.89 -18.33
N GLY A 218 17.02 1.65 -17.85
CA GLY A 218 17.10 1.28 -16.45
C GLY A 218 18.25 0.29 -16.22
N VAL A 219 18.57 0.03 -14.96
CA VAL A 219 19.62 -0.91 -14.57
C VAL A 219 19.05 -2.03 -13.71
N SER A 220 19.05 -3.25 -14.25
CA SER A 220 18.61 -4.46 -13.57
C SER A 220 19.77 -5.13 -12.84
N ASN A 221 19.56 -5.46 -11.57
CA ASN A 221 20.53 -6.20 -10.73
C ASN A 221 20.07 -7.65 -10.49
N ARG A 222 19.36 -8.26 -11.45
CA ARG A 222 18.94 -9.66 -11.32
C ARG A 222 20.16 -10.57 -11.52
N SER A 223 20.38 -11.48 -10.57
CA SER A 223 21.43 -12.52 -10.63
C SER A 223 22.88 -12.01 -10.50
N ASN A 224 23.14 -11.02 -9.61
CA ASN A 224 24.47 -10.44 -9.33
C ASN A 224 25.20 -9.79 -10.52
N ASN A 225 24.57 -9.70 -11.68
CA ASN A 225 25.09 -8.97 -12.84
C ASN A 225 24.24 -7.73 -13.11
N THR A 226 24.91 -6.58 -13.19
CA THR A 226 24.30 -5.30 -13.56
C THR A 226 24.11 -5.25 -15.07
N LYS A 227 22.87 -5.16 -15.54
CA LYS A 227 22.55 -5.07 -16.97
C LYS A 227 21.68 -3.85 -17.26
N SER A 228 22.05 -3.11 -18.31
CA SER A 228 21.19 -2.06 -18.88
C SER A 228 19.97 -2.70 -19.53
N VAL A 229 18.78 -2.15 -19.26
CA VAL A 229 17.49 -2.64 -19.76
C VAL A 229 16.66 -1.48 -20.30
N ALA A 230 15.99 -1.69 -21.43
CA ALA A 230 15.05 -0.70 -21.96
C ALA A 230 13.77 -0.63 -21.11
N LEU A 231 13.33 0.59 -20.82
CA LEU A 231 12.08 0.87 -20.11
C LEU A 231 10.91 0.84 -21.10
N SER A 232 9.82 0.19 -20.72
CA SER A 232 8.66 0.07 -21.60
C SER A 232 7.85 1.36 -21.66
N GLN A 233 7.23 1.64 -22.82
CA GLN A 233 6.30 2.75 -22.99
C GLN A 233 5.16 2.71 -21.96
N GLU A 234 4.72 1.50 -21.56
CA GLU A 234 3.71 1.33 -20.50
C GLU A 234 4.19 1.85 -19.14
N PHE A 235 5.46 1.63 -18.82
CA PHE A 235 6.05 2.15 -17.59
C PHE A 235 6.24 3.67 -17.65
N GLN A 236 6.57 4.22 -18.82
CA GLN A 236 6.62 5.68 -19.02
C GLN A 236 5.23 6.29 -18.79
N ILE A 237 4.18 5.77 -19.44
CA ILE A 237 2.79 6.22 -19.22
C ILE A 237 2.39 6.11 -17.75
N ALA A 238 2.75 5.02 -17.07
CA ALA A 238 2.48 4.86 -15.64
C ALA A 238 3.17 5.95 -14.80
N THR A 239 4.41 6.30 -15.15
CA THR A 239 5.22 7.34 -14.49
C THR A 239 4.61 8.73 -14.71
N GLU A 240 4.18 9.04 -15.94
CA GLU A 240 3.49 10.28 -16.29
C GLU A 240 2.17 10.44 -15.52
N LEU A 241 1.34 9.38 -15.49
CA LEU A 241 0.04 9.39 -14.80
C LEU A 241 0.18 9.63 -13.28
N ILE A 242 1.22 9.10 -12.63
CA ILE A 242 1.42 9.36 -11.20
C ILE A 242 2.03 10.75 -10.96
N ARG A 243 2.95 11.20 -11.82
CA ARG A 243 3.68 12.47 -11.68
C ARG A 243 2.82 13.69 -11.97
N TYR A 244 1.90 13.59 -12.94
CA TYR A 244 1.16 14.74 -13.47
C TYR A 244 -0.34 14.67 -13.23
N CYS A 245 -0.89 13.52 -12.86
CA CYS A 245 -2.32 13.37 -12.49
C CYS A 245 -2.49 12.95 -11.02
N GLY A 246 -1.39 12.68 -10.32
CA GLY A 246 -1.42 12.24 -8.94
C GLY A 246 -2.28 10.98 -8.75
N LEU A 247 -2.22 10.00 -9.65
CA LEU A 247 -2.98 8.76 -9.49
C LEU A 247 -2.37 7.83 -8.44
N ARG A 248 -3.18 6.98 -7.80
CA ARG A 248 -2.66 5.88 -6.99
C ARG A 248 -2.19 4.77 -7.92
N ARG A 249 -1.15 4.04 -7.52
CA ARG A 249 -0.66 2.87 -8.27
C ARG A 249 -1.76 1.86 -8.60
N SER A 250 -2.71 1.63 -7.68
CA SER A 250 -3.85 0.75 -7.95
C SER A 250 -4.75 1.31 -9.05
N GLU A 251 -5.02 2.61 -9.03
CA GLU A 251 -5.83 3.31 -10.03
C GLU A 251 -5.17 3.21 -11.41
N ILE A 252 -3.87 3.49 -11.51
CA ILE A 252 -3.07 3.40 -12.76
C ILE A 252 -3.16 2.02 -13.38
N ILE A 253 -2.94 0.97 -12.59
CA ILE A 253 -2.90 -0.41 -13.08
C ILE A 253 -4.28 -0.90 -13.53
N SER A 254 -5.33 -0.43 -12.86
CA SER A 254 -6.71 -0.80 -13.18
C SER A 254 -7.41 0.14 -14.16
N LEU A 255 -6.73 1.24 -14.57
CA LEU A 255 -7.31 2.25 -15.44
C LEU A 255 -7.68 1.57 -16.75
N ARG A 256 -8.90 1.80 -17.24
CA ARG A 256 -9.46 1.14 -18.42
C ARG A 256 -9.28 2.03 -19.65
N VAL A 257 -9.13 1.40 -20.81
CA VAL A 257 -8.94 2.13 -22.08
C VAL A 257 -10.12 3.05 -22.41
N ASN A 258 -11.34 2.67 -21.99
CA ASN A 258 -12.56 3.44 -22.20
C ASN A 258 -12.60 4.78 -21.43
N ALA A 259 -11.66 5.02 -20.51
CA ALA A 259 -11.47 6.32 -19.87
C ALA A 259 -10.63 7.29 -20.72
N ILE A 260 -10.03 6.82 -21.82
CA ILE A 260 -9.16 7.57 -22.71
C ILE A 260 -9.92 7.95 -23.97
N TYR A 261 -9.77 9.20 -24.41
CA TYR A 261 -10.42 9.72 -25.61
C TYR A 261 -9.52 10.74 -26.32
N LYS A 262 -9.80 11.01 -27.60
CA LYS A 262 -9.10 12.04 -28.37
C LYS A 262 -9.59 13.43 -27.96
N PRO A 263 -8.74 14.31 -27.40
CA PRO A 263 -9.13 15.69 -27.09
C PRO A 263 -9.58 16.43 -28.35
N ASN A 264 -10.63 17.25 -28.23
CA ASN A 264 -11.09 18.15 -29.30
C ASN A 264 -10.27 19.45 -29.34
N SER A 265 -10.48 20.28 -30.36
CA SER A 265 -9.72 21.52 -30.58
C SER A 265 -9.79 22.51 -29.40
N GLU A 266 -10.91 22.57 -28.67
CA GLU A 266 -11.05 23.44 -27.50
C GLU A 266 -10.33 22.86 -26.28
N GLN A 267 -10.38 21.54 -26.10
CA GLN A 267 -9.64 20.84 -25.06
C GLN A 267 -8.13 20.97 -25.27
N LEU A 268 -7.65 20.87 -26.52
CA LEU A 268 -6.23 21.04 -26.89
C LEU A 268 -5.65 22.41 -26.52
N LYS A 269 -6.48 23.45 -26.41
CA LYS A 269 -6.05 24.78 -25.94
C LYS A 269 -5.85 24.83 -24.42
N LYS A 270 -6.42 23.89 -23.66
CA LYS A 270 -6.31 23.83 -22.20
C LYS A 270 -5.00 23.17 -21.80
N LYS A 271 -4.37 23.66 -20.74
CA LYS A 271 -3.21 22.99 -20.13
C LYS A 271 -3.60 21.65 -19.46
N TYR A 272 -4.72 21.66 -18.74
CA TYR A 272 -5.26 20.50 -18.04
C TYR A 272 -6.71 20.26 -18.41
N LEU A 273 -7.07 18.98 -18.54
CA LEU A 273 -8.44 18.52 -18.58
C LEU A 273 -8.91 18.24 -17.15
N ILE A 274 -10.00 18.89 -16.76
CA ILE A 274 -10.54 18.89 -15.39
C ILE A 274 -12.05 18.64 -15.44
N ASN A 275 -12.66 18.32 -14.29
CA ASN A 275 -14.11 18.11 -14.17
C ASN A 275 -14.61 17.10 -15.22
N ALA A 276 -15.63 17.44 -16.01
CA ALA A 276 -16.18 16.53 -17.02
C ALA A 276 -15.16 16.08 -18.08
N ASP A 277 -14.10 16.85 -18.33
CA ASP A 277 -13.01 16.51 -19.25
C ASP A 277 -11.91 15.66 -18.59
N GLY A 278 -11.91 15.53 -17.26
CA GLY A 278 -10.86 14.83 -16.52
C GLY A 278 -10.92 13.30 -16.60
N LEU A 279 -9.94 12.64 -16.00
CA LEU A 279 -9.92 11.18 -15.87
C LEU A 279 -10.93 10.72 -14.82
N ASN A 280 -11.96 10.03 -15.28
CA ASN A 280 -12.98 9.46 -14.42
C ASN A 280 -12.50 8.16 -13.74
N LEU A 281 -12.30 8.21 -12.42
CA LEU A 281 -11.85 7.08 -11.62
C LEU A 281 -13.03 6.51 -10.82
N ASP A 282 -13.67 5.52 -11.42
CA ASP A 282 -14.90 4.91 -10.90
C ASP A 282 -14.76 3.38 -10.78
N PRO A 283 -14.90 2.81 -9.57
CA PRO A 283 -14.97 1.36 -9.37
C PRO A 283 -16.04 0.65 -10.20
N ARG A 284 -17.15 1.34 -10.52
CA ARG A 284 -18.23 0.81 -11.37
C ARG A 284 -17.80 0.66 -12.83
N ARG A 285 -16.70 1.30 -13.21
CA ARG A 285 -16.03 1.16 -14.52
C ARG A 285 -14.77 0.31 -14.45
N GLY A 286 -14.58 -0.45 -13.37
CA GLY A 286 -13.46 -1.38 -13.23
C GLY A 286 -12.15 -0.75 -12.72
N VAL A 287 -12.18 0.49 -12.22
CA VAL A 287 -11.01 1.18 -11.65
C VAL A 287 -10.90 0.96 -10.13
N ALA A 288 -9.78 0.42 -9.67
CA ALA A 288 -9.52 0.09 -8.26
C ALA A 288 -9.13 1.32 -7.42
N THR A 289 -10.13 2.09 -6.99
CA THR A 289 -9.96 3.23 -6.08
C THR A 289 -9.95 2.80 -4.61
N LYS A 290 -9.28 3.59 -3.75
CA LYS A 290 -9.18 3.30 -2.31
C LYS A 290 -10.55 3.48 -1.65
N ASN A 291 -11.05 2.44 -0.99
CA ASN A 291 -12.38 2.42 -0.34
C ASN A 291 -13.56 2.64 -1.29
N GLY A 292 -13.39 2.40 -2.60
CA GLY A 292 -14.47 2.53 -3.58
C GLY A 292 -14.93 3.96 -3.82
N THR A 293 -14.10 4.97 -3.55
CA THR A 293 -14.44 6.38 -3.79
C THR A 293 -14.45 6.68 -5.29
N VAL A 294 -15.51 7.31 -5.79
CA VAL A 294 -15.57 7.87 -7.14
C VAL A 294 -14.93 9.26 -7.11
N ARG A 295 -14.10 9.57 -8.10
CA ARG A 295 -13.48 10.89 -8.25
C ARG A 295 -13.04 11.14 -9.69
N ILE A 296 -12.86 12.41 -10.01
CA ILE A 296 -12.26 12.85 -11.27
C ILE A 296 -10.85 13.34 -10.95
N ALA A 297 -9.85 12.79 -11.63
CA ALA A 297 -8.49 13.32 -11.60
C ALA A 297 -8.30 14.30 -12.76
N GLU A 298 -7.52 15.36 -12.55
CA GLU A 298 -7.05 16.16 -13.67
C GLU A 298 -5.97 15.40 -14.44
N ILE A 299 -5.80 15.75 -15.72
CA ILE A 299 -4.77 15.20 -16.60
C ILE A 299 -4.28 16.30 -17.54
N PRO A 300 -2.95 16.46 -17.76
CA PRO A 300 -2.48 17.34 -18.81
C PRO A 300 -3.06 16.94 -20.17
N THR A 301 -3.48 17.91 -20.97
CA THR A 301 -4.13 17.62 -22.25
C THR A 301 -3.22 16.85 -23.21
N GLU A 302 -1.94 17.23 -23.27
CA GLU A 302 -0.93 16.52 -24.06
C GLU A 302 -0.76 15.06 -23.62
N LEU A 303 -0.88 14.79 -22.31
CA LEU A 303 -0.80 13.43 -21.79
C LEU A 303 -2.03 12.61 -22.19
N MET A 304 -3.24 13.18 -22.19
CA MET A 304 -4.44 12.50 -22.69
C MET A 304 -4.28 12.15 -24.18
N GLN A 305 -3.79 13.09 -24.99
CA GLN A 305 -3.52 12.86 -26.42
C GLN A 305 -2.46 11.77 -26.63
N LEU A 306 -1.33 11.82 -25.91
CA LEU A 306 -0.27 10.81 -25.97
C LEU A 306 -0.79 9.41 -25.62
N ILE A 307 -1.61 9.30 -24.58
CA ILE A 307 -2.19 8.02 -24.18
C ILE A 307 -3.20 7.55 -25.23
N TYR A 308 -4.01 8.44 -25.81
CA TYR A 308 -4.90 8.10 -26.90
C TYR A 308 -4.12 7.54 -28.11
N ASP A 309 -3.03 8.19 -28.52
CA ASP A 309 -2.20 7.72 -29.63
C ASP A 309 -1.56 6.35 -29.31
N TYR A 310 -1.11 6.15 -28.07
CA TYR A 310 -0.64 4.85 -27.60
C TYR A 310 -1.72 3.76 -27.74
N THR A 311 -2.97 4.04 -27.38
CA THR A 311 -4.08 3.06 -27.48
C THR A 311 -4.43 2.71 -28.92
N ASN A 312 -4.05 3.55 -29.88
CA ASN A 312 -4.22 3.30 -31.33
C ASN A 312 -2.95 2.72 -31.98
N SER A 313 -1.87 2.53 -31.23
CA SER A 313 -0.64 1.92 -31.75
C SER A 313 -0.81 0.43 -32.03
N ALA A 314 -0.11 -0.08 -33.05
CA ALA A 314 -0.06 -1.53 -33.34
C ALA A 314 0.33 -2.35 -32.11
N ARG A 315 1.23 -1.80 -31.28
CA ARG A 315 1.68 -2.39 -30.02
C ARG A 315 0.54 -2.63 -29.04
N TYR A 316 -0.33 -1.63 -28.81
CA TYR A 316 -1.44 -1.79 -27.88
C TYR A 316 -2.53 -2.67 -28.47
N ILE A 317 -2.87 -2.49 -29.74
CA ILE A 317 -3.90 -3.27 -30.44
C ILE A 317 -3.60 -4.78 -30.36
N GLN A 318 -2.35 -5.19 -30.59
CA GLN A 318 -1.96 -6.60 -30.48
C GLN A 318 -2.13 -7.14 -29.06
N ARG A 319 -1.79 -6.36 -28.04
CA ARG A 319 -1.92 -6.76 -26.62
C ARG A 319 -3.36 -6.80 -26.16
N LYS A 320 -4.16 -5.85 -26.62
CA LYS A 320 -5.61 -5.80 -26.40
C LYS A 320 -6.27 -7.07 -26.92
N LYS A 321 -5.93 -7.52 -28.13
CA LYS A 321 -6.44 -8.77 -28.70
C LYS A 321 -6.15 -9.97 -27.79
N LEU A 322 -4.90 -10.12 -27.34
CA LEU A 322 -4.51 -11.20 -26.41
C LEU A 322 -5.25 -11.11 -25.06
N TYR A 323 -5.52 -9.89 -24.57
CA TYR A 323 -6.30 -9.70 -23.34
C TYR A 323 -7.74 -10.17 -23.51
N GLU A 324 -8.39 -9.77 -24.60
CA GLU A 324 -9.78 -10.10 -24.91
C GLU A 324 -9.97 -11.60 -25.11
N GLU A 325 -9.03 -12.27 -25.79
CA GLU A 325 -9.02 -13.73 -25.94
C GLU A 325 -8.90 -14.47 -24.59
N SER A 326 -8.12 -13.92 -23.64
CA SER A 326 -7.90 -14.54 -22.34
C SER A 326 -8.91 -14.12 -21.26
N ASN A 327 -9.70 -13.07 -21.49
CA ASN A 327 -10.67 -12.52 -20.54
C ASN A 327 -12.00 -12.16 -21.22
N PRO A 328 -12.69 -13.13 -21.86
CA PRO A 328 -13.91 -12.87 -22.62
C PRO A 328 -15.06 -12.30 -21.75
N GLU A 329 -15.06 -12.62 -20.45
CA GLU A 329 -16.09 -12.21 -19.48
C GLU A 329 -15.82 -10.82 -18.84
N ASP A 330 -14.74 -10.12 -19.20
CA ASP A 330 -14.46 -8.81 -18.61
C ASP A 330 -15.36 -7.70 -19.18
N LYS A 331 -16.46 -7.46 -18.48
CA LYS A 331 -17.45 -6.41 -18.78
C LYS A 331 -16.91 -4.97 -18.81
N TYR A 332 -15.73 -4.70 -18.28
CA TYR A 332 -15.17 -3.34 -18.22
C TYR A 332 -14.27 -2.99 -19.41
N GLY A 333 -13.90 -3.99 -20.22
CA GLY A 333 -12.92 -3.86 -21.28
C GLY A 333 -11.47 -3.83 -20.79
N PRO A 334 -10.49 -3.81 -21.71
CA PRO A 334 -9.09 -3.99 -21.40
C PRO A 334 -8.51 -2.86 -20.53
N PRO A 335 -7.64 -3.19 -19.57
CA PRO A 335 -6.79 -2.21 -18.89
C PRO A 335 -5.91 -1.43 -19.88
N LEU A 336 -5.57 -0.19 -19.51
CA LEU A 336 -4.69 0.68 -20.27
C LEU A 336 -3.27 0.11 -20.38
N LEU A 337 -2.78 -0.53 -19.32
CA LEU A 337 -1.41 -1.04 -19.26
C LEU A 337 -1.40 -2.56 -19.34
N LEU A 338 -1.08 -3.07 -20.53
CA LEU A 338 -0.96 -4.50 -20.84
C LEU A 338 0.49 -4.86 -21.16
N ASN A 339 0.94 -6.03 -20.70
CA ASN A 339 2.26 -6.55 -21.05
C ASN A 339 2.24 -7.24 -22.44
N GLN A 340 3.39 -7.74 -22.89
CA GLN A 340 3.52 -8.41 -24.21
C GLN A 340 2.62 -9.64 -24.37
N LEU A 341 2.25 -10.30 -23.27
CA LEU A 341 1.35 -11.46 -23.26
C LEU A 341 -0.13 -11.06 -23.11
N GLY A 342 -0.45 -9.78 -23.27
CA GLY A 342 -1.80 -9.26 -23.05
C GLY A 342 -2.26 -9.30 -21.60
N LYS A 343 -1.39 -9.55 -20.61
CA LYS A 343 -1.79 -9.58 -19.19
C LYS A 343 -1.69 -8.18 -18.55
N PRO A 344 -2.58 -7.83 -17.60
CA PRO A 344 -2.48 -6.57 -16.87
C PRO A 344 -1.16 -6.44 -16.11
N TYR A 345 -0.61 -5.22 -16.04
CA TYR A 345 0.53 -4.96 -15.18
C TYR A 345 0.20 -5.22 -13.70
N SER A 346 1.15 -5.73 -12.93
CA SER A 346 0.99 -5.89 -11.49
C SER A 346 1.66 -4.75 -10.72
N PRO A 347 1.23 -4.45 -9.47
CA PRO A 347 1.91 -3.47 -8.62
C PRO A 347 3.40 -3.76 -8.44
N LYS A 348 3.75 -5.06 -8.34
CA LYS A 348 5.15 -5.50 -8.22
C LYS A 348 5.94 -5.26 -9.51
N SER A 349 5.30 -5.41 -10.67
CA SER A 349 5.94 -5.17 -11.97
C SER A 349 6.33 -3.71 -12.13
N ILE A 350 5.45 -2.77 -11.77
CA ILE A 350 5.74 -1.33 -11.80
C ILE A 350 6.85 -0.98 -10.79
N ASP A 351 6.78 -1.51 -9.57
CA ASP A 351 7.83 -1.28 -8.57
C ASP A 351 9.20 -1.81 -9.00
N ALA A 352 9.23 -2.95 -9.69
CA ALA A 352 10.46 -3.53 -10.24
C ALA A 352 11.05 -2.62 -11.33
N ARG A 353 10.23 -2.12 -12.26
CA ARG A 353 10.67 -1.17 -13.30
C ARG A 353 11.14 0.15 -12.72
N TRP A 354 10.47 0.65 -11.69
CA TRP A 354 10.97 1.81 -10.94
C TRP A 354 12.28 1.53 -10.22
N GLY A 355 12.48 0.31 -9.70
CA GLY A 355 13.76 -0.12 -9.13
C GLY A 355 14.90 -0.08 -10.16
N GLU A 356 14.62 -0.53 -11.39
CA GLU A 356 15.58 -0.47 -12.49
C GLU A 356 15.92 0.98 -12.86
N LEU A 357 14.92 1.85 -13.03
CA LEU A 357 15.13 3.28 -13.25
C LEU A 357 15.93 3.91 -12.10
N ARG A 358 15.59 3.60 -10.85
CA ARG A 358 16.29 4.09 -9.66
C ARG A 358 17.78 3.72 -9.69
N ASN A 359 18.10 2.49 -10.07
CA ASN A 359 19.49 2.04 -10.15
C ASN A 359 20.26 2.81 -11.24
N ALA A 360 19.62 3.14 -12.36
CA ALA A 360 20.24 3.97 -13.39
C ALA A 360 20.50 5.39 -12.88
N ILE A 361 19.51 6.03 -12.25
CA ILE A 361 19.64 7.37 -11.66
C ILE A 361 20.75 7.44 -10.61
N ARG A 362 20.96 6.36 -9.85
CA ARG A 362 22.01 6.30 -8.82
C ARG A 362 23.44 6.41 -9.34
N SER A 363 23.65 6.25 -10.65
CA SER A 363 24.96 6.55 -11.25
C SER A 363 25.29 8.04 -11.24
N GLU A 364 24.28 8.92 -11.29
CA GLU A 364 24.44 10.37 -11.20
C GLU A 364 24.09 10.91 -9.80
N LEU A 365 23.12 10.30 -9.13
CA LEU A 365 22.62 10.70 -7.81
C LEU A 365 22.69 9.53 -6.81
N PRO A 366 23.84 9.26 -6.17
CA PRO A 366 24.04 8.07 -5.32
C PRO A 366 23.01 7.91 -4.19
N ASN A 367 22.54 9.03 -3.63
CA ASN A 367 21.59 9.07 -2.51
C ASN A 367 20.12 8.92 -2.94
N PHE A 368 19.84 8.75 -4.24
CA PHE A 368 18.48 8.65 -4.76
C PHE A 368 17.77 7.39 -4.24
N SER A 369 16.78 7.57 -3.36
CA SER A 369 16.10 6.48 -2.65
C SER A 369 14.57 6.48 -2.82
N HIS A 370 14.04 7.38 -3.65
CA HIS A 370 12.61 7.56 -3.91
C HIS A 370 11.96 6.29 -4.45
N LYS A 371 10.74 5.99 -3.99
CA LYS A 371 9.85 4.93 -4.47
C LYS A 371 8.89 5.47 -5.52
N PHE A 372 8.33 4.61 -6.35
CA PHE A 372 7.35 5.00 -7.37
C PHE A 372 6.20 5.84 -6.77
N HIS A 373 5.77 5.53 -5.54
CA HIS A 373 4.71 6.27 -4.86
C HIS A 373 5.09 7.72 -4.50
N ASN A 374 6.38 8.04 -4.33
CA ASN A 374 6.86 9.38 -4.03
C ASN A 374 6.53 10.38 -5.16
N LEU A 375 6.34 9.92 -6.40
CA LEU A 375 5.88 10.76 -7.51
C LEU A 375 4.51 11.40 -7.26
N ARG A 376 3.65 10.73 -6.49
CA ARG A 376 2.34 11.26 -6.12
C ARG A 376 2.46 12.41 -5.13
N SER A 377 3.42 12.36 -4.20
CA SER A 377 3.73 13.49 -3.32
C SER A 377 4.40 14.63 -4.10
N THR A 378 5.28 14.31 -5.05
CA THR A 378 5.87 15.29 -5.97
C THR A 378 4.79 16.03 -6.76
N TYR A 379 3.82 15.31 -7.32
CA TYR A 379 2.65 15.91 -7.97
C TYR A 379 1.92 16.88 -7.02
N ALA A 380 1.64 16.45 -5.80
CA ALA A 380 0.87 17.27 -4.85
C ALA A 380 1.57 18.59 -4.52
N VAL A 381 2.87 18.54 -4.22
CA VAL A 381 3.67 19.73 -3.88
C VAL A 381 3.79 20.67 -5.08
N GLU A 382 4.16 20.15 -6.24
CA GLU A 382 4.36 20.98 -7.43
C GLU A 382 3.04 21.59 -7.94
N ARG A 383 1.95 20.83 -7.91
CA ARG A 383 0.64 21.34 -8.29
C ARG A 383 0.13 22.39 -7.31
N LEU A 384 0.38 22.21 -6.00
CA LEU A 384 0.05 23.21 -4.99
C LEU A 384 0.79 24.52 -5.24
N LYS A 385 2.11 24.46 -5.49
CA LYS A 385 2.90 25.65 -5.87
C LYS A 385 2.32 26.35 -7.10
N GLU A 386 2.00 25.61 -8.16
CA GLU A 386 1.43 26.18 -9.38
C GLU A 386 0.11 26.91 -9.11
N LEU A 387 -0.78 26.33 -8.29
CA LEU A 387 -2.05 26.95 -7.94
C LEU A 387 -1.84 28.22 -7.12
N LEU A 388 -0.94 28.19 -6.14
CA LEU A 388 -0.60 29.36 -5.30
C LEU A 388 0.03 30.49 -6.13
N ASN A 389 0.98 30.16 -6.99
CA ASN A 389 1.64 31.11 -7.90
C ASN A 389 0.66 31.72 -8.91
N SER A 390 -0.42 31.00 -9.24
CA SER A 390 -1.52 31.51 -10.07
C SER A 390 -2.51 32.39 -9.29
N GLY A 391 -2.22 32.74 -8.04
CA GLY A 391 -3.05 33.60 -7.19
C GLY A 391 -4.24 32.90 -6.52
N ILE A 392 -4.32 31.57 -6.57
CA ILE A 392 -5.40 30.82 -5.90
C ILE A 392 -5.13 30.80 -4.40
N LYS A 393 -6.13 31.22 -3.61
CA LYS A 393 -6.06 31.17 -2.14
C LYS A 393 -5.77 29.75 -1.66
N GLU A 394 -4.86 29.63 -0.69
CA GLU A 394 -4.39 28.37 -0.12
C GLU A 394 -5.52 27.39 0.20
N GLY A 395 -6.55 27.82 0.94
CA GLY A 395 -7.68 26.94 1.29
C GLY A 395 -8.39 26.34 0.07
N LYS A 396 -8.58 27.13 -1.00
CA LYS A 396 -9.20 26.66 -2.25
C LYS A 396 -8.27 25.72 -3.02
N ALA A 397 -6.97 26.01 -3.06
CA ALA A 397 -5.99 25.15 -3.70
C ALA A 397 -5.91 23.78 -3.01
N LEU A 398 -5.94 23.78 -1.68
CA LEU A 398 -5.97 22.56 -0.87
C LEU A 398 -7.25 21.76 -1.09
N ASP A 399 -8.42 22.41 -1.13
CA ASP A 399 -9.70 21.72 -1.37
C ASP A 399 -9.77 21.11 -2.77
N TYR A 400 -9.30 21.85 -3.76
CA TYR A 400 -9.18 21.36 -5.14
C TYR A 400 -8.28 20.11 -5.19
N LEU A 401 -7.06 20.20 -4.65
CA LEU A 401 -6.11 19.10 -4.68
C LEU A 401 -6.59 17.90 -3.85
N GLN A 402 -7.30 18.13 -2.74
CA GLN A 402 -7.93 17.09 -1.94
C GLN A 402 -8.96 16.29 -2.77
N SER A 403 -9.79 16.97 -3.55
CA SER A 403 -10.76 16.37 -4.47
C SER A 403 -10.07 15.58 -5.58
N VAL A 404 -9.15 16.23 -6.29
CA VAL A 404 -8.39 15.68 -7.43
C VAL A 404 -7.43 14.57 -7.04
N MET A 405 -7.06 14.43 -5.76
CA MET A 405 -6.28 13.30 -5.25
C MET A 405 -7.14 12.25 -4.53
N GLY A 406 -8.40 12.57 -4.20
CA GLY A 406 -9.28 11.72 -3.39
C GLY A 406 -8.72 11.47 -1.99
N HIS A 407 -8.18 12.52 -1.34
CA HIS A 407 -7.72 12.44 0.05
C HIS A 407 -8.90 12.65 1.02
N LYS A 408 -9.08 11.72 1.96
CA LYS A 408 -10.11 11.84 3.02
C LYS A 408 -9.70 12.76 4.17
N SER A 409 -8.41 13.05 4.31
CA SER A 409 -7.88 13.85 5.42
C SER A 409 -6.96 14.94 4.89
N ARG A 410 -7.18 16.18 5.36
CA ARG A 410 -6.32 17.33 5.10
C ARG A 410 -4.94 17.20 5.75
N ALA A 411 -4.76 16.36 6.78
CA ALA A 411 -3.48 16.24 7.50
C ALA A 411 -2.33 15.81 6.57
N THR A 412 -2.58 14.91 5.62
CA THR A 412 -1.55 14.52 4.63
C THR A 412 -1.22 15.65 3.67
N LEU A 413 -2.22 16.47 3.31
CA LEU A 413 -2.06 17.60 2.39
C LEU A 413 -1.32 18.77 3.06
N LEU A 414 -1.63 19.04 4.33
CA LEU A 414 -0.91 20.01 5.16
C LEU A 414 0.56 19.62 5.35
N GLY A 415 0.85 18.32 5.42
CA GLY A 415 2.24 17.85 5.40
C GLY A 415 2.97 18.22 4.11
N TYR A 416 2.29 18.15 2.95
CA TYR A 416 2.87 18.59 1.67
C TYR A 416 3.02 20.11 1.58
N LEU A 417 2.08 20.88 2.15
CA LEU A 417 2.20 22.33 2.24
C LEU A 417 3.46 22.73 3.00
N LYS A 418 3.68 22.16 4.19
CA LYS A 418 4.89 22.44 4.99
C LYS A 418 6.19 22.11 4.24
N LEU A 419 6.21 20.98 3.53
CA LEU A 419 7.35 20.62 2.68
C LEU A 419 7.53 21.61 1.52
N SER A 420 6.44 22.15 0.97
CA SER A 420 6.51 23.17 -0.07
C SER A 420 7.10 24.47 0.47
N GLU A 421 6.66 24.92 1.64
CA GLU A 421 7.17 26.12 2.32
C GLU A 421 8.66 26.01 2.66
N GLU A 422 9.12 24.86 3.17
CA GLU A 422 10.55 24.61 3.41
C GLU A 422 11.39 24.68 2.14
N VAL A 423 10.92 24.08 1.04
CA VAL A 423 11.65 24.10 -0.24
C VAL A 423 11.75 25.52 -0.79
N VAL A 424 10.68 26.31 -0.67
CA VAL A 424 10.71 27.73 -1.05
C VAL A 424 11.72 28.49 -0.19
N THR A 425 11.65 28.32 1.13
CA THR A 425 12.57 28.99 2.09
C THR A 425 14.03 28.60 1.81
N ALA A 426 14.31 27.32 1.55
CA ALA A 426 15.66 26.85 1.25
C ALA A 426 16.19 27.41 -0.07
N ASN A 427 15.33 27.55 -1.07
CA ASN A 427 15.70 28.18 -2.35
C ASN A 427 15.96 29.68 -2.18
N GLU A 428 15.13 30.40 -1.43
CA GLU A 428 15.34 31.82 -1.12
C GLU A 428 16.67 32.03 -0.38
N ILE A 429 16.98 31.20 0.62
CA ILE A 429 18.28 31.24 1.31
C ILE A 429 19.44 30.94 0.34
N HIS A 430 19.28 29.99 -0.58
CA HIS A 430 20.31 29.65 -1.56
C HIS A 430 20.56 30.78 -2.55
N GLU A 431 19.51 31.44 -3.05
CA GLU A 431 19.61 32.61 -3.93
C GLU A 431 20.31 33.77 -3.20
N ILE A 432 19.94 34.06 -1.95
CA ILE A 432 20.61 35.07 -1.12
C ILE A 432 22.10 34.72 -0.94
N ALA A 433 22.42 33.46 -0.63
CA ALA A 433 23.81 33.02 -0.46
C ALA A 433 24.62 33.10 -1.76
N THR A 434 23.99 32.80 -2.91
CA THR A 434 24.65 32.88 -4.22
C THR A 434 24.90 34.34 -4.62
N ASN A 435 23.95 35.24 -4.32
CA ASN A 435 24.15 36.67 -4.53
C ASN A 435 25.28 37.24 -3.66
N ILE A 436 25.38 36.82 -2.39
CA ILE A 436 26.50 37.20 -1.50
C ILE A 436 27.85 36.71 -2.05
N ILE A 437 27.90 35.49 -2.57
CA ILE A 437 29.13 34.92 -3.16
C ILE A 437 29.54 35.69 -4.42
N LEU A 438 28.57 36.06 -5.27
CA LEU A 438 28.82 36.84 -6.48
C LEU A 438 29.27 38.28 -6.16
N ASP A 439 28.67 38.93 -5.16
CA ASP A 439 29.08 40.25 -4.68
C ASP A 439 30.47 40.24 -4.00
N SER A 440 30.88 39.11 -3.42
CA SER A 440 32.21 38.96 -2.81
C SER A 440 33.35 38.65 -3.79
N GLY A 441 33.03 38.45 -5.08
CA GLY A 441 33.98 38.15 -6.16
C GLY A 441 34.41 39.35 -7.01
N GLU A 442 33.88 40.56 -6.75
CA GLU A 442 34.19 41.81 -7.47
C GLU A 442 35.18 42.74 -6.73
N HIS A 443 36.13 42.18 -5.96
CA HIS A 443 37.22 42.96 -5.35
C HIS A 443 38.60 42.48 -5.76
#